data_AF-A0A317YKX1-F1
#
_entry.id   AF-A0A317YKX1-F1
#
_cell.length_a   1.000
_cell.length_b   1.000
_cell.length_c   1.000
_cell.angle_alpha   90.00
_cell.angle_beta   90.00
_cell.angle_gamma   90.00
#
_symmetry.space_group_name_H-M   'P 1'
#
loop_
_entity.id
_entity.type
_entity.pdbx_description
1 polymer ?
#
loop_
_entity_poly.entity_id
_entity_poly.type
_entity_poly.pdbx_seq_one_letter_code
_entity_poly.pdbx_strand_id
1 'polypeptide(L)'
;GKYLFGLSGNPSACFTGFELFVKPAVKHMFGALEVFPQIIKATLMEDFTKANPFTRFIRAKATLTSAGATVVPSGFNKSGAVVAIAHANCMVMLPGGSRGFKAGHTV
;
A
#
# COMPACT_ATOMS: atom_id res chain seq x y z
N GLY A 1 0.17 7.61 -30.13
CA GLY A 1 -1.16 7.85 -29.53
C GLY A 1 -1.01 8.55 -28.18
N LYS A 2 -2.10 9.04 -27.58
CA LYS A 2 -2.10 9.61 -26.22
C LYS A 2 -2.66 8.57 -25.23
N TYR A 3 -2.08 8.47 -24.04
CA TYR A 3 -2.57 7.60 -22.97
C TYR A 3 -3.67 8.31 -22.15
N LEU A 4 -4.67 7.55 -21.69
CA LEU A 4 -5.74 8.01 -20.81
C LEU A 4 -5.81 7.10 -19.57
N PHE A 5 -5.76 7.68 -18.37
CA PHE A 5 -5.90 6.96 -17.11
C PHE A 5 -7.18 7.37 -16.40
N GLY A 6 -8.18 6.49 -16.36
CA GLY A 6 -9.42 6.68 -15.61
C GLY A 6 -9.29 6.13 -14.19
N LEU A 7 -9.13 7.01 -13.19
CA LEU A 7 -9.03 6.62 -11.78
C LEU A 7 -10.37 6.79 -11.06
N SER A 8 -10.51 6.09 -9.92
CA SER A 8 -11.70 6.19 -9.07
C SER A 8 -11.88 7.61 -8.50
N GLY A 9 -13.13 8.07 -8.37
CA GLY A 9 -13.44 9.30 -7.62
C GLY A 9 -13.25 9.17 -6.10
N ASN A 10 -13.10 7.95 -5.57
CA ASN A 10 -12.79 7.73 -4.17
C ASN A 10 -11.29 8.03 -3.90
N PRO A 11 -10.93 8.94 -2.98
CA PRO A 11 -9.52 9.32 -2.78
C PRO A 11 -8.59 8.15 -2.44
N SER A 12 -9.07 7.18 -1.65
CA SER A 12 -8.27 6.01 -1.28
C SER A 12 -7.98 5.10 -2.48
N ALA A 13 -9.00 4.85 -3.30
CA ALA A 13 -8.87 3.99 -4.47
C ALA A 13 -8.09 4.70 -5.59
N CYS A 14 -8.29 6.02 -5.76
CA CYS A 14 -7.54 6.86 -6.67
C CYS A 14 -6.04 6.80 -6.39
N PHE A 15 -5.65 7.05 -5.13
CA PHE A 15 -4.25 6.99 -4.71
C PHE A 15 -3.62 5.61 -4.97
N THR A 16 -4.33 4.54 -4.58
CA THR A 16 -3.87 3.16 -4.80
C THR A 16 -3.69 2.87 -6.29
N GLY A 17 -4.65 3.26 -7.13
CA GLY A 17 -4.56 3.08 -8.57
C GLY A 17 -3.44 3.90 -9.22
N PHE A 18 -3.20 5.12 -8.72
CA PHE A 18 -2.09 5.94 -9.18
C PHE A 18 -0.74 5.27 -8.87
N GLU A 19 -0.52 4.85 -7.63
CA GLU A 19 0.75 4.23 -7.20
C GLU A 19 1.03 2.90 -7.91
N LEU A 20 0.00 2.07 -8.17
CA LEU A 20 0.16 0.75 -8.77
C LEU A 20 0.19 0.76 -10.31
N PHE A 21 -0.47 1.71 -10.96
CA PHE A 21 -0.63 1.69 -12.42
C PHE A 21 -0.05 2.94 -13.10
N VAL A 22 -0.50 4.12 -12.69
CA VAL A 22 -0.16 5.37 -13.40
C VAL A 22 1.30 5.74 -13.21
N LYS A 23 1.79 5.72 -11.96
CA LYS A 23 3.17 6.10 -11.64
C LYS A 23 4.20 5.17 -12.30
N PRO A 24 4.05 3.84 -12.27
CA PRO A 24 4.88 2.93 -13.08
C PRO A 24 4.80 3.24 -14.58
N ALA A 25 3.61 3.43 -15.14
CA ALA A 25 3.45 3.73 -16.56
C ALA A 25 4.18 5.02 -16.96
N VAL A 26 4.04 6.09 -16.16
CA VAL A 26 4.73 7.37 -16.39
C VAL A 26 6.25 7.19 -16.27
N LYS A 27 6.76 6.54 -15.22
CA LYS A 27 8.19 6.26 -15.07
C LYS A 27 8.77 5.53 -16.27
N HIS A 28 8.08 4.50 -16.76
CA HIS A 28 8.48 3.77 -17.95
C HIS A 28 8.52 4.66 -19.19
N MET A 29 7.53 5.53 -19.38
CA MET A 29 7.51 6.49 -20.50
C MET A 29 8.68 7.49 -20.47
N PHE A 30 9.19 7.81 -19.27
CA PHE A 30 10.37 8.65 -19.08
C PHE A 30 11.70 7.88 -19.17
N GLY A 31 11.68 6.58 -19.50
CA GLY A 31 12.89 5.76 -19.63
C GLY A 31 13.55 5.42 -18.29
N ALA A 32 12.81 5.47 -17.17
CA ALA A 32 13.34 5.05 -15.88
C ALA A 32 13.64 3.54 -15.89
N LEU A 33 14.80 3.16 -15.35
CA LEU A 33 15.14 1.74 -15.13
C LEU A 33 14.32 1.14 -13.98
N GLU A 34 14.12 1.91 -12.91
CA GLU A 34 13.40 1.50 -11.70
C GLU A 34 11.94 1.98 -11.73
N VAL A 35 11.11 1.22 -12.44
CA VAL A 35 9.71 1.55 -12.72
C VAL A 35 8.78 1.25 -11.55
N PHE A 36 8.98 0.10 -10.89
CA PHE A 36 8.13 -0.37 -9.80
C PHE A 36 8.59 0.15 -8.43
N PRO A 37 7.70 0.18 -7.42
CA PRO A 37 8.11 0.46 -6.06
C PRO A 37 9.02 -0.66 -5.52
N GLN A 38 9.90 -0.29 -4.59
CA GLN A 38 10.67 -1.27 -3.83
C GLN A 38 9.73 -2.09 -2.95
N ILE A 39 9.89 -3.42 -2.97
CA ILE A 39 9.10 -4.35 -2.17
C ILE A 39 10.03 -4.96 -1.13
N ILE A 40 9.69 -4.78 0.14
CA ILE A 40 10.42 -5.35 1.27
C ILE A 40 9.48 -6.17 2.13
N LYS A 41 10.03 -7.17 2.80
CA LYS A 41 9.32 -7.88 3.86
C LYS A 41 9.38 -7.05 5.14
N ALA A 42 8.28 -6.93 5.84
CA ALA A 42 8.22 -6.24 7.12
C ALA A 42 7.40 -7.03 8.15
N THR A 43 7.70 -6.80 9.43
CA THR A 43 6.90 -7.37 10.52
C THR A 43 5.69 -6.49 10.78
N LEU A 44 4.50 -7.08 10.71
CA LEU A 44 3.24 -6.43 11.04
C LEU A 44 3.17 -6.19 12.55
N MET A 45 2.93 -4.95 12.97
CA MET A 45 2.94 -4.58 14.39
C MET A 45 1.56 -4.52 15.04
N GLU A 46 0.49 -4.57 14.25
CA GLU A 46 -0.90 -4.57 14.73
C GLU A 46 -1.74 -5.57 13.94
N ASP A 47 -2.71 -6.20 14.60
CA ASP A 47 -3.61 -7.15 13.96
C ASP A 47 -4.42 -6.50 12.82
N PHE A 48 -4.51 -7.21 11.71
CA PHE A 48 -5.44 -6.92 10.62
C PHE A 48 -6.49 -8.03 10.56
N THR A 49 -7.58 -7.87 11.30
CA THR A 49 -8.59 -8.94 11.47
C THR A 49 -9.63 -9.03 10.34
N LYS A 50 -9.58 -8.12 9.35
CA LYS A 50 -10.54 -8.12 8.25
C LYS A 50 -10.24 -9.26 7.27
N ALA A 51 -11.28 -10.01 6.92
CA ALA A 51 -11.20 -11.00 5.87
C ALA A 51 -10.88 -10.36 4.51
N ASN A 52 -9.96 -11.01 3.79
CA ASN A 52 -9.49 -10.55 2.49
C ASN A 52 -9.84 -11.61 1.44
N PRO A 53 -11.00 -11.52 0.76
CA PRO A 53 -11.30 -12.42 -0.35
C PRO A 53 -10.39 -12.17 -1.57
N PHE A 54 -9.84 -10.96 -1.67
CA PHE A 54 -8.90 -10.54 -2.70
C PHE A 54 -7.68 -9.88 -2.05
N THR A 55 -6.57 -9.82 -2.79
CA THR A 55 -5.38 -9.08 -2.35
C THR A 55 -5.74 -7.62 -2.08
N ARG A 56 -5.41 -7.14 -0.88
CA ARG A 56 -5.63 -5.75 -0.47
C ARG A 56 -4.31 -5.03 -0.39
N PHE A 57 -4.34 -3.77 -0.81
CA PHE A 57 -3.27 -2.82 -0.56
C PHE A 57 -3.75 -1.82 0.49
N ILE A 58 -3.17 -1.89 1.68
CA ILE A 58 -3.52 -1.00 2.78
C ILE A 58 -2.41 0.01 3.01
N ARG A 59 -2.76 1.22 3.43
CA ARG A 59 -1.77 2.24 3.78
C ARG A 59 -1.18 1.91 5.15
N ALA A 60 0.11 2.14 5.29
CA ALA A 60 0.81 1.91 6.54
C ALA A 60 1.97 2.89 6.73
N LYS A 61 2.46 2.93 7.96
CA LYS A 61 3.72 3.56 8.31
C LYS A 61 4.77 2.48 8.52
N ALA A 62 5.73 2.40 7.61
CA ALA A 62 6.94 1.60 7.75
C ALA A 62 7.97 2.33 8.61
N THR A 63 8.68 1.58 9.43
CA THR A 63 9.88 2.02 10.16
C THR A 63 11.00 1.05 9.83
N LEU A 64 12.14 1.59 9.36
CA LEU A 64 13.33 0.82 9.02
C LEU A 64 14.41 1.08 10.07
N THR A 65 14.89 0.02 10.70
CA THR A 65 15.94 0.08 11.72
C THR A 65 17.01 -0.97 11.43
N SER A 66 18.13 -0.94 12.17
CA SER A 66 19.13 -2.01 12.13
C SER A 66 18.58 -3.38 12.53
N ALA A 67 17.50 -3.43 13.32
CA ALA A 67 16.83 -4.67 13.72
C ALA A 67 15.87 -5.21 12.65
N GLY A 68 15.62 -4.46 11.58
CA GLY A 68 14.73 -4.83 10.48
C GLY A 68 13.62 -3.82 10.22
N ALA A 69 12.68 -4.23 9.37
CA ALA A 69 11.54 -3.43 8.93
C ALA A 69 10.26 -3.81 9.69
N THR A 70 9.53 -2.82 10.16
CA THR A 70 8.21 -2.99 10.79
C THR A 70 7.17 -2.11 10.10
N VAL A 71 5.91 -2.54 10.12
CA VAL A 71 4.78 -1.78 9.56
C VAL A 71 3.61 -1.71 10.53
N VAL A 72 3.05 -0.50 10.68
CA VAL A 72 1.82 -0.25 11.41
C VAL A 72 0.76 0.20 10.40
N PRO A 73 -0.35 -0.54 10.22
CA PRO A 73 -1.47 -0.12 9.38
C PRO A 73 -1.96 1.28 9.77
N SER A 74 -2.15 2.16 8.80
CA SER A 74 -2.79 3.46 9.06
C SER A 74 -4.24 3.19 9.45
N GLY A 75 -4.55 3.33 10.74
CA GLY A 75 -5.78 2.84 11.36
C GLY A 75 -7.08 3.22 10.63
N PHE A 76 -8.07 2.32 10.69
CA PHE A 76 -9.41 2.55 10.14
C PHE A 76 -10.21 3.64 10.88
N ASN A 77 -9.82 4.00 12.11
CA ASN A 77 -10.62 4.77 13.07
C ASN A 77 -10.31 6.27 13.14
N LYS A 78 -9.67 6.87 12.13
CA LYS A 78 -9.48 8.34 12.08
C LYS A 78 -9.92 8.90 10.73
N SER A 79 -11.19 9.29 10.69
CA SER A 79 -11.80 10.35 9.87
C SER A 79 -11.09 10.73 8.56
N GLY A 80 -11.23 9.89 7.54
CA GLY A 80 -11.04 10.27 6.13
C GLY A 80 -9.89 9.58 5.41
N ALA A 81 -10.17 9.09 4.20
CA ALA A 81 -9.20 8.45 3.31
C ALA A 81 -7.93 9.30 3.08
N VAL A 82 -8.10 10.63 3.01
CA VAL A 82 -7.02 11.60 2.77
C VAL A 82 -6.07 11.69 3.95
N VAL A 83 -6.58 11.72 5.19
CA VAL A 83 -5.76 11.77 6.40
C VAL A 83 -4.91 10.51 6.52
N ALA A 84 -5.51 9.34 6.24
CA ALA A 84 -4.78 8.07 6.25
C ALA A 84 -3.66 8.02 5.19
N ILE A 85 -3.86 8.66 4.03
CA ILE A 85 -2.82 8.81 2.99
C ILE A 85 -1.71 9.74 3.49
N ALA A 86 -2.06 10.90 4.06
CA ALA A 86 -1.10 11.90 4.51
C ALA A 86 -0.11 11.39 5.57
N HIS A 87 -0.53 10.44 6.41
CA HIS A 87 0.33 9.84 7.44
C HIS A 87 1.02 8.53 7.02
N ALA A 88 0.77 8.05 5.80
CA ALA A 88 1.36 6.81 5.29
C ALA A 88 2.65 7.09 4.50
N ASN A 89 3.61 6.18 4.59
CA ASN A 89 4.83 6.21 3.78
C ASN A 89 5.02 4.92 2.96
N CYS A 90 4.11 3.95 3.10
CA CYS A 90 4.15 2.70 2.36
C CYS A 90 2.75 2.10 2.18
N MET A 91 2.68 1.06 1.35
CA MET A 91 1.52 0.20 1.19
C MET A 91 1.89 -1.23 1.57
N VAL A 92 1.05 -1.89 2.35
CA VAL A 92 1.18 -3.31 2.68
C VAL A 92 0.30 -4.12 1.75
N MET A 93 0.90 -5.12 1.08
CA MET A 93 0.19 -6.08 0.25
C MET A 93 -0.27 -7.24 1.13
N LEU A 94 -1.58 -7.38 1.32
CA LEU A 94 -2.18 -8.47 2.08
C LEU A 94 -2.84 -9.45 1.11
N PRO A 95 -2.26 -10.64 0.88
CA PRO A 95 -2.84 -11.63 -0.02
C PRO A 95 -4.27 -12.01 0.34
N GLY A 96 -5.06 -12.27 -0.70
CA GLY A 96 -6.40 -12.83 -0.56
C GLY A 96 -6.40 -14.25 0.02
N GLY A 97 -7.55 -14.73 0.45
CA GLY A 97 -7.74 -16.07 1.03
C GLY A 97 -7.39 -16.19 2.52
N SER A 98 -7.03 -15.09 3.18
CA SER A 98 -6.69 -15.07 4.61
C SER A 98 -7.88 -14.67 5.49
N ARG A 99 -7.93 -15.21 6.72
CA ARG A 99 -8.89 -14.81 7.78
C ARG A 99 -8.41 -13.56 8.55
N GLY A 100 -7.50 -12.79 7.95
CA GLY A 100 -6.77 -11.72 8.61
C GLY A 100 -5.30 -12.09 8.90
N PHE A 101 -4.58 -11.11 9.42
CA PHE A 101 -3.15 -11.18 9.78
C PHE A 101 -3.01 -10.75 11.23
N LYS A 102 -2.07 -11.37 11.95
CA LYS A 102 -1.79 -11.03 13.34
C LYS A 102 -0.47 -10.28 13.43
N ALA A 103 -0.33 -9.47 14.49
CA ALA A 103 0.95 -8.89 14.84
C ALA A 103 2.03 -9.99 14.93
N GLY A 104 3.24 -9.67 14.45
CA GLY A 104 4.35 -10.61 14.30
C GLY A 104 4.37 -11.35 12.95
N HIS A 105 3.30 -11.35 12.16
CA HIS A 105 3.34 -11.90 10.81
C HIS A 105 4.27 -11.08 9.91
N THR A 106 4.99 -11.76 9.02
CA THR A 106 5.69 -11.10 7.91
C THR A 106 4.70 -10.80 6.79
N VAL A 107 4.69 -9.53 6.35
CA VAL A 107 3.87 -9.01 5.25
C VAL A 107 4.73 -8.28 4.21
#